data_AF-A0A819YK99-F1
#
_entry.id   AF-A0A819YK99-F1
#
_cell.length_a   1.000
_cell.length_b   1.000
_cell.length_c   1.000
_cell.angle_alpha   90.00
_cell.angle_beta   90.00
_cell.angle_gamma   90.00
#
_symmetry.space_group_name_H-M   'P 1'
#
loop_
_entity.id
_entity.type
_entity.pdbx_description
1 polymer ?
#
loop_
_entity_poly.entity_id
_entity_poly.type
_entity_poly.pdbx_seq_one_letter_code
_entity_poly.pdbx_strand_id
1 'polypeptide(L)'
;MDYTYGQSYDYPLRILVPSDSVGAIIGKQGSTVKQIKQTTHAKVDVSKNESTNTQERVIVIRGQQENCIQACREVLRIMYEDAQNKNKANEIVLKVLAHNNFIGRIIGKGGNIINSIKKETDTKF
;
A
#
# COMPACT_ATOMS: atom_id res chain seq x y z
N MET A 1 -7.70 30.59 -4.93
CA MET A 1 -7.59 30.78 -3.47
C MET A 1 -7.65 29.41 -2.84
N ASP A 2 -6.47 28.95 -2.44
CA ASP A 2 -6.16 27.63 -1.90
C ASP A 2 -6.84 27.36 -0.56
N TYR A 3 -7.55 26.24 -0.47
CA TYR A 3 -8.08 25.70 0.78
C TYR A 3 -7.78 24.20 0.87
N THR A 4 -6.59 23.81 1.33
CA THR A 4 -6.44 22.52 2.05
C THR A 4 -5.23 22.50 3.00
N TYR A 5 -5.17 23.48 3.90
CA TYR A 5 -4.47 23.28 5.17
C TYR A 5 -5.41 22.48 6.09
N GLY A 6 -5.03 21.26 6.48
CA GLY A 6 -5.56 20.63 7.70
C GLY A 6 -6.54 19.45 7.58
N GLN A 7 -6.68 18.77 6.44
CA GLN A 7 -7.34 17.46 6.45
C GLN A 7 -6.38 16.43 7.07
N SER A 8 -6.54 16.17 8.38
CA SER A 8 -6.00 14.95 8.99
C SER A 8 -6.72 13.79 8.32
N TYR A 9 -6.06 13.10 7.41
CA TYR A 9 -6.54 11.81 6.92
C TYR A 9 -6.39 10.81 8.08
N ASP A 10 -7.40 10.75 8.94
CA ASP A 10 -7.39 9.96 10.18
C ASP A 10 -7.24 8.45 9.95
N TYR A 11 -7.42 8.00 8.70
CA TYR A 11 -7.26 6.62 8.29
C TYR A 11 -6.33 6.51 7.07
N PRO A 12 -5.00 6.48 7.28
CA PRO A 12 -4.06 6.23 6.19
C PRO A 12 -4.21 4.81 5.64
N LEU A 13 -3.98 4.65 4.34
CA LEU A 13 -3.75 3.33 3.75
C LEU A 13 -2.35 2.86 4.16
N ARG A 14 -2.27 1.67 4.75
CA ARG A 14 -1.01 1.07 5.21
C ARG A 14 -0.82 -0.25 4.48
N ILE A 15 0.31 -0.38 3.78
CA ILE A 15 0.67 -1.61 3.06
C ILE A 15 2.02 -2.13 3.56
N LEU A 16 2.17 -3.44 3.59
CA LEU A 16 3.44 -4.12 3.85
C LEU A 16 4.09 -4.46 2.51
N VAL A 17 5.37 -4.11 2.38
CA VAL A 17 6.18 -4.44 1.21
C VAL A 17 7.44 -5.20 1.63
N PRO A 18 7.98 -6.09 0.78
CA PRO A 18 9.25 -6.73 1.02
C PRO A 18 10.37 -5.70 1.21
N SER A 19 11.22 -5.90 2.22
CA SER A 19 12.34 -5.00 2.52
C SER A 19 13.29 -4.81 1.34
N ASP A 20 13.44 -5.83 0.48
CA ASP A 20 14.31 -5.81 -0.69
C ASP A 20 13.74 -5.03 -1.88
N SER A 21 12.43 -4.79 -1.93
CA SER A 21 11.77 -3.94 -2.94
C SER A 21 11.71 -2.46 -2.53
N VAL A 22 11.95 -2.13 -1.26
CA VAL A 22 11.92 -0.74 -0.76
C VAL A 22 12.89 0.16 -1.50
N GLY A 23 14.06 -0.35 -1.87
CA GLY A 23 15.04 0.40 -2.66
C GLY A 23 14.49 0.85 -4.01
N ALA A 24 13.78 -0.03 -4.72
CA ALA A 24 13.13 0.28 -5.99
C ALA A 24 11.99 1.30 -5.84
N ILE A 25 11.19 1.15 -4.78
CA ILE A 25 10.07 2.06 -4.47
C ILE A 25 10.56 3.47 -4.13
N ILE A 26 11.66 3.58 -3.37
CA ILE A 26 12.27 4.88 -3.05
C ILE A 26 12.92 5.46 -4.32
N GLY A 27 13.68 4.65 -5.06
CA GLY A 27 14.46 5.08 -6.21
C GLY A 27 15.71 5.87 -5.84
N LYS A 28 16.57 6.12 -6.83
CA LYS A 28 17.82 6.88 -6.63
C LYS A 28 17.50 8.29 -6.13
N GLN A 29 18.06 8.70 -4.99
CA GLN A 29 17.77 10.00 -4.36
C GLN A 29 16.28 10.27 -4.10
N GLY A 30 15.49 9.20 -3.94
CA GLY A 30 14.04 9.30 -3.73
C GLY A 30 13.24 9.64 -4.98
N SER A 31 13.81 9.50 -6.18
CA SER A 31 13.17 9.92 -7.44
C SER A 31 11.79 9.27 -7.64
N THR A 32 11.71 7.96 -7.43
CA THR A 32 10.50 7.17 -7.68
C THR A 32 9.40 7.56 -6.71
N VAL A 33 9.68 7.58 -5.40
CA VAL A 33 8.67 7.96 -4.41
C VAL A 33 8.25 9.43 -4.55
N LYS A 34 9.15 10.33 -4.98
CA LYS A 34 8.79 11.73 -5.31
C LYS A 34 7.83 11.79 -6.49
N GLN A 35 8.08 11.01 -7.54
CA GLN A 35 7.18 10.92 -8.69
C GLN A 35 5.80 10.41 -8.27
N ILE A 36 5.73 9.33 -7.47
CA ILE A 36 4.44 8.81 -6.96
C ILE A 36 3.69 9.91 -6.20
N LYS A 37 4.36 10.64 -5.29
CA LYS A 37 3.73 11.75 -4.55
C LYS A 37 3.20 12.83 -5.48
N GLN A 38 3.94 13.16 -6.53
CA GLN A 38 3.60 14.23 -7.46
C GLN A 38 2.44 13.84 -8.38
N THR A 39 2.44 12.63 -8.92
CA THR A 39 1.42 12.18 -9.88
C THR A 39 0.10 11.83 -9.21
N THR A 40 0.15 11.28 -7.99
CA THR A 40 -1.06 10.82 -7.27
C THR A 40 -1.61 11.85 -6.30
N HIS A 41 -0.87 12.93 -6.04
CA HIS A 41 -1.18 13.90 -5.00
C HIS A 41 -1.37 13.28 -3.60
N ALA A 42 -0.80 12.09 -3.37
CA ALA A 42 -0.78 11.42 -2.08
C ALA A 42 0.55 11.66 -1.34
N LYS A 43 0.49 11.74 -0.02
CA LYS A 43 1.68 11.70 0.84
C LYS A 43 2.05 10.25 1.10
N VAL A 44 3.22 9.82 0.60
CA VAL A 44 3.75 8.46 0.74
C VAL A 44 4.97 8.46 1.68
N ASP A 45 4.90 7.75 2.78
CA ASP A 45 5.99 7.64 3.76
C ASP A 45 6.38 6.18 3.97
N VAL A 46 7.68 5.87 3.83
CA VAL A 46 8.21 4.54 4.14
C VAL A 46 8.64 4.53 5.61
N SER A 47 7.99 3.74 6.44
CA SER A 47 8.30 3.68 7.87
C SER A 47 9.62 2.96 8.12
N LYS A 48 10.49 3.59 8.91
CA LYS A 48 11.78 3.03 9.33
C LYS A 48 11.66 2.10 10.54
N ASN A 49 10.62 2.29 11.36
CA ASN A 49 10.51 1.70 12.71
C ASN A 49 9.23 0.87 12.92
N GLU A 50 8.23 0.97 12.04
CA GLU A 50 6.96 0.23 12.16
C GLU A 50 7.03 -1.13 11.45
N SER A 51 8.09 -1.90 11.70
CA SER A 51 8.20 -3.26 11.18
C SER A 51 8.19 -4.26 12.33
N THR A 52 7.16 -5.11 12.36
CA THR A 52 7.10 -6.27 13.26
C THR A 52 8.04 -7.39 12.82
N ASN A 53 8.56 -7.32 11.60
CA ASN A 53 9.42 -8.32 10.96
C ASN A 53 10.52 -7.64 10.13
N THR A 54 11.76 -8.14 10.19
CA THR A 54 12.91 -7.59 9.46
C THR A 54 12.75 -7.70 7.94
N GLN A 55 11.93 -8.64 7.47
CA GLN A 55 11.71 -8.94 6.04
C GLN A 55 10.73 -8.00 5.33
N GLU A 56 9.97 -7.20 6.08
CA GLU A 56 8.96 -6.30 5.51
C GLU A 56 9.11 -4.87 6.02
N ARG A 57 8.58 -3.91 5.28
CA ARG A 57 8.47 -2.49 5.65
C ARG A 57 7.05 -1.99 5.42
N VAL A 58 6.59 -1.13 6.31
CA VAL A 58 5.29 -0.47 6.16
C VAL A 58 5.45 0.78 5.31
N ILE A 59 4.65 0.88 4.25
CA ILE A 59 4.41 2.13 3.53
C ILE A 59 3.07 2.70 3.99
N VAL A 60 3.10 3.98 4.37
CA VAL A 60 1.93 4.74 4.83
C VAL A 60 1.57 5.76 3.76
N ILE A 61 0.36 5.66 3.24
CA ILE A 61 -0.18 6.52 2.19
C ILE A 61 -1.32 7.35 2.78
N ARG A 62 -1.24 8.67 2.65
CA ARG A 62 -2.23 9.64 3.13
C ARG A 62 -2.69 10.52 1.98
N GLY A 63 -3.99 10.74 1.88
CA GLY A 63 -4.61 11.46 0.78
C GLY A 63 -6.08 11.12 0.68
N GLN A 64 -6.77 11.73 -0.28
CA GLN A 64 -8.12 11.30 -0.65
C GLN A 64 -8.12 9.83 -1.06
N GLN A 65 -9.27 9.16 -0.94
CA GLN A 65 -9.39 7.73 -1.22
C GLN A 65 -8.82 7.36 -2.60
N GLU A 66 -9.16 8.12 -3.63
CA GLU A 66 -8.67 7.90 -5.00
C GLU A 66 -7.15 8.04 -5.10
N ASN A 67 -6.59 9.12 -4.53
CA ASN A 67 -5.15 9.37 -4.50
C ASN A 67 -4.39 8.23 -3.79
N CYS A 68 -4.94 7.71 -2.70
CA CYS A 68 -4.37 6.58 -1.97
C CYS A 68 -4.37 5.29 -2.80
N ILE A 69 -5.48 5.01 -3.50
CA ILE A 69 -5.60 3.85 -4.39
C ILE A 69 -4.60 3.96 -5.54
N GLN A 70 -4.48 5.13 -6.17
CA GLN A 70 -3.51 5.36 -7.24
C GLN A 70 -2.07 5.18 -6.78
N ALA A 71 -1.70 5.73 -5.61
CA ALA A 71 -0.38 5.53 -5.04
C ALA A 71 -0.09 4.06 -4.71
N CYS A 72 -1.09 3.34 -4.18
CA CYS A 72 -0.96 1.90 -3.93
C CYS A 72 -0.73 1.09 -5.21
N ARG A 73 -1.41 1.45 -6.30
CA ARG A 73 -1.24 0.81 -7.61
C ARG A 73 0.16 1.03 -8.17
N GLU A 74 0.69 2.25 -8.07
CA GLU A 74 2.07 2.53 -8.50
C GLU A 74 3.11 1.76 -7.68
N VAL A 75 2.93 1.67 -6.36
CA VAL A 75 3.82 0.86 -5.51
C VAL A 75 3.77 -0.62 -5.93
N LEU A 76 2.58 -1.18 -6.16
CA LEU A 76 2.43 -2.56 -6.61
C LEU A 76 3.08 -2.80 -7.97
N ARG A 77 2.95 -1.85 -8.91
CA ARG A 77 3.62 -1.90 -10.23
C ARG A 77 5.14 -1.98 -10.08
N ILE A 78 5.72 -1.11 -9.25
CA ILE A 78 7.17 -1.09 -9.01
C ILE A 78 7.64 -2.39 -8.35
N MET A 79 6.88 -2.91 -7.38
CA MET A 79 7.18 -4.21 -6.77
C MET A 79 7.19 -5.32 -7.83
N TYR A 80 6.22 -5.32 -8.74
CA TYR A 80 6.15 -6.26 -9.85
C TYR A 80 7.36 -6.19 -10.78
N GLU A 81 7.74 -4.99 -11.21
CA GLU A 81 8.91 -4.78 -12.06
C GLU A 81 10.21 -5.21 -11.36
N ASP A 82 10.37 -4.88 -10.08
CA ASP A 82 11.53 -5.28 -9.26
C ASP A 82 11.62 -6.80 -9.09
N ALA A 83 10.50 -7.48 -8.82
CA ALA A 83 10.50 -8.92 -8.67
C ALA A 83 10.71 -9.65 -10.01
N GLN A 84 10.20 -9.12 -11.12
CA GLN A 84 10.49 -9.65 -12.46
C GLN A 84 11.99 -9.64 -12.74
N ASN A 85 12.67 -8.52 -12.46
CA ASN A 85 14.13 -8.40 -12.62
C ASN A 85 14.92 -9.38 -11.73
N LYS A 86 14.31 -9.86 -10.64
CA LYS A 86 14.88 -10.83 -9.69
C LYS A 86 14.41 -12.27 -9.93
N ASN A 87 13.61 -12.55 -10.97
CA ASN A 87 12.96 -13.84 -11.24
C ASN A 87 12.05 -14.34 -10.09
N LYS A 88 11.35 -13.43 -9.42
CA LYS A 88 10.48 -13.68 -8.25
C LYS A 88 9.06 -13.16 -8.41
N ALA A 89 8.60 -12.91 -9.63
CA ALA A 89 7.31 -12.27 -9.87
C ALA A 89 6.10 -13.02 -9.27
N ASN A 90 6.18 -14.34 -9.17
CA ASN A 90 5.13 -15.19 -8.59
C ASN A 90 5.04 -15.09 -7.05
N GLU A 91 5.98 -14.42 -6.38
CA GLU A 91 6.04 -14.29 -4.93
C GLU A 91 5.39 -12.99 -4.42
N ILE A 92 4.91 -12.12 -5.32
CA ILE A 92 4.34 -10.82 -4.92
C ILE A 92 2.94 -11.01 -4.33
N VAL A 93 2.79 -10.51 -3.12
CA VAL A 93 1.50 -10.43 -2.42
C VAL A 93 1.29 -9.00 -1.95
N LEU A 94 0.15 -8.40 -2.30
CA LEU A 94 -0.28 -7.13 -1.73
C LEU A 94 -0.82 -7.38 -0.32
N LYS A 95 -0.11 -6.90 0.69
CA LYS A 95 -0.52 -7.00 2.09
C LYS A 95 -1.02 -5.65 2.59
N VAL A 96 -2.30 -5.57 2.95
CA VAL A 96 -2.93 -4.35 3.48
C VAL A 96 -3.12 -4.50 4.99
N LEU A 97 -2.69 -3.52 5.76
CA LEU A 97 -2.90 -3.47 7.21
C LEU A 97 -4.23 -2.78 7.51
N ALA A 98 -5.05 -3.42 8.34
CA ALA A 98 -6.31 -2.86 8.82
C ALA A 98 -6.38 -2.96 10.34
N HIS A 99 -6.93 -1.92 10.97
CA HIS A 99 -7.06 -1.85 12.43
C HIS A 99 -8.08 -2.89 12.91
N ASN A 100 -7.77 -3.61 13.99
CA ASN A 100 -8.58 -4.72 14.52
C ASN A 100 -10.06 -4.35 14.72
N ASN A 101 -10.34 -3.11 15.13
CA ASN A 101 -11.70 -2.58 15.32
C ASN A 101 -12.58 -2.63 14.06
N PHE A 102 -11.99 -2.68 12.87
CA PHE A 102 -12.73 -2.68 11.59
C PHE A 102 -12.70 -4.03 10.88
N ILE A 103 -11.81 -4.94 11.28
CA ILE A 103 -11.63 -6.27 10.63
C ILE A 103 -12.95 -7.06 10.60
N GLY A 104 -13.71 -7.05 11.70
CA GLY A 104 -15.00 -7.77 11.75
C GLY A 104 -16.00 -7.33 10.68
N ARG A 105 -15.96 -6.06 10.26
CA ARG A 105 -16.84 -5.53 9.19
C ARG A 105 -16.35 -5.93 7.80
N ILE A 106 -15.05 -6.03 7.60
CA ILE A 106 -14.44 -6.49 6.34
C ILE A 106 -14.71 -7.99 6.14
N ILE A 107 -14.59 -8.78 7.21
CA ILE A 107 -14.89 -10.22 7.18
C ILE A 107 -16.40 -10.44 6.98
N GLY A 108 -17.22 -9.71 7.74
CA GLY A 108 -18.67 -9.90 7.78
C GLY A 108 -19.08 -11.14 8.60
N LYS A 109 -20.37 -11.21 8.98
CA LYS A 109 -20.91 -12.35 9.72
C LYS A 109 -20.68 -13.66 8.94
N GLY A 110 -20.04 -14.65 9.55
CA GLY A 110 -19.72 -15.93 8.91
C GLY A 110 -18.72 -15.84 7.75
N GLY A 111 -18.02 -14.70 7.57
CA GLY A 111 -17.11 -14.48 6.43
C GLY A 111 -17.81 -14.07 5.14
N ASN A 112 -19.10 -13.75 5.16
CA ASN A 112 -19.87 -13.50 3.95
C ASN A 112 -19.31 -12.36 3.09
N ILE A 113 -18.86 -11.25 3.71
CA ILE A 113 -18.36 -10.09 2.97
C ILE A 113 -17.03 -10.41 2.31
N ILE A 114 -16.06 -10.97 3.07
CA ILE A 114 -14.75 -11.32 2.51
C ILE A 114 -14.86 -12.42 1.44
N ASN A 115 -15.82 -13.34 1.56
CA ASN A 115 -16.07 -14.38 0.57
C ASN A 115 -16.69 -13.80 -0.72
N SER A 116 -17.58 -12.82 -0.63
CA SER A 116 -18.07 -12.09 -1.80
C SER A 116 -16.94 -11.35 -2.50
N ILE A 117 -16.10 -10.63 -1.75
CA ILE A 117 -14.94 -9.92 -2.31
C ILE A 117 -14.01 -10.92 -3.03
N LYS A 118 -13.64 -12.03 -2.38
CA LYS A 118 -12.83 -13.11 -2.98
C LYS A 118 -13.36 -13.57 -4.35
N LYS A 119 -14.67 -13.76 -4.44
CA LYS A 119 -15.34 -14.23 -5.66
C LYS A 119 -15.40 -13.14 -6.73
N GLU A 120 -15.69 -11.90 -6.36
CA GLU A 120 -15.80 -10.77 -7.28
C GLU A 120 -14.45 -10.33 -7.85
N THR A 121 -13.38 -10.39 -7.06
CA THR A 121 -12.03 -9.97 -7.46
C THR A 121 -11.17 -11.11 -7.99
N ASP A 122 -11.64 -12.36 -7.91
CA ASP A 122 -10.86 -13.57 -8.22
C ASP A 122 -9.50 -13.60 -7.51
N THR A 123 -9.48 -13.21 -6.23
CA THR A 123 -8.26 -13.16 -5.41
C THR A 123 -8.33 -14.06 -4.19
N LYS A 124 -7.17 -14.53 -3.75
CA LYS A 124 -6.99 -15.19 -2.46
C LYS A 124 -6.53 -14.17 -1.41
N PHE A 125 -7.11 -14.25 -0.22
CA PHE A 125 -6.73 -13.48 0.97
C PHE A 125 -6.27 -14.43 2.06
#